data_AF-A0A5C6W451-F1
#
_entry.id   AF-A0A5C6W451-F1
#
_cell.length_a   1.000
_cell.length_b   1.000
_cell.length_c   1.000
_cell.angle_alpha   90.00
_cell.angle_beta   90.00
_cell.angle_gamma   90.00
#
_symmetry.space_group_name_H-M   'P 1'
#
loop_
_entity.id
_entity.type
_entity.pdbx_description
1 polymer ?
#
loop_
_entity_poly.entity_id
_entity_poly.type
_entity_poly.pdbx_seq_one_letter_code
_entity_poly.pdbx_strand_id
1 'polypeptide(L)' 'MDLRLKEFSKKALKHLFVGSQLDGVKFGVGPGSILIRFMHYTSNQDPDELWINIESKWTVFSTDIKDFPVSENQLRI' A
#
# COMPACT_ATOMS: atom_id res chain seq x y z
N MET A 1 -16.53 7.73 8.16
CA MET A 1 -15.12 7.68 8.62
C MET A 1 -14.90 8.84 9.58
N ASP A 2 -14.39 8.59 10.80
CA ASP A 2 -14.08 9.64 11.78
C ASP A 2 -13.03 10.61 11.20
N LEU A 3 -13.32 11.91 11.25
CA LEU A 3 -12.42 12.98 10.79
C LEU A 3 -11.05 12.92 11.48
N ARG A 4 -11.00 12.57 12.77
CA ARG A 4 -9.76 12.44 13.52
C ARG A 4 -8.93 11.26 13.05
N LEU A 5 -9.58 10.15 12.73
CA LEU A 5 -8.92 8.97 12.18
C LEU A 5 -8.30 9.30 10.81
N LYS A 6 -9.01 10.04 9.96
CA LYS A 6 -8.50 10.50 8.66
C LYS A 6 -7.25 11.37 8.79
N GLU A 7 -7.24 12.33 9.71
CA GLU A 7 -6.09 13.21 9.95
C GLU A 7 -4.89 12.44 10.52
N PHE A 8 -5.14 11.54 11.47
CA PHE A 8 -4.12 10.65 12.00
C PHE A 8 -3.49 9.79 10.90
N SER A 9 -4.31 9.10 10.10
CA SER A 9 -3.84 8.27 8.98
C SER A 9 -3.01 9.08 7.99
N LYS A 10 -3.43 10.30 7.65
CA LYS A 10 -2.64 11.20 6.78
C LYS A 10 -1.27 11.53 7.38
N LYS A 11 -1.21 11.85 8.69
CA LYS A 11 0.04 12.20 9.36
C LYS A 11 0.97 10.99 9.46
N ALA A 12 0.42 9.82 9.77
CA ALA A 12 1.15 8.55 9.84
C ALA A 12 1.73 8.18 8.46
N LEU A 13 0.91 8.20 7.41
CA LEU A 13 1.36 7.95 6.04
C LEU A 13 2.45 8.95 5.61
N LYS A 14 2.27 10.24 5.92
CA LYS A 14 3.29 11.24 5.61
C LYS A 14 4.61 10.95 6.31
N HIS A 15 4.61 10.53 7.58
CA HIS A 15 5.86 10.14 8.26
C HIS A 15 6.47 8.88 7.65
N LEU A 16 5.64 7.87 7.34
CA LEU A 16 6.08 6.63 6.72
C LEU A 16 6.76 6.87 5.35
N PHE A 17 6.31 7.87 4.59
CA PHE A 17 6.86 8.17 3.26
C PHE A 17 7.94 9.27 3.25
N VAL A 18 8.10 10.05 4.32
CA VAL A 18 9.09 11.14 4.36
C VAL A 18 10.46 10.58 4.73
N GLY A 19 11.40 10.66 3.78
CA GLY A 19 12.77 10.16 3.96
C GLY A 19 12.94 8.68 3.59
N SER A 20 11.87 7.92 3.65
CA SER A 20 11.79 6.53 3.21
C SER A 20 11.81 6.38 1.69
N GLN A 21 12.63 5.46 1.18
CA GLN A 21 12.48 4.96 -0.18
C GLN A 21 11.71 3.63 -0.16
N LEU A 22 10.74 3.50 -1.06
CA LEU A 22 10.10 2.21 -1.31
C LEU A 22 11.13 1.28 -1.95
N ASP A 23 11.56 0.28 -1.21
CA ASP A 23 12.60 -0.64 -1.66
C ASP A 23 12.01 -1.90 -2.30
N GLY A 24 10.91 -2.40 -1.72
CA GLY A 24 10.29 -3.61 -2.22
C GLY A 24 8.87 -3.83 -1.72
N VAL A 25 8.11 -4.54 -2.55
CA VAL A 25 6.79 -5.07 -2.23
C VAL A 25 6.90 -6.59 -2.25
N LYS A 26 6.58 -7.23 -1.12
CA LYS A 26 6.58 -8.69 -0.99
C LYS A 26 5.14 -9.20 -0.99
N PHE A 27 4.82 -9.96 -2.05
CA PHE A 27 3.55 -10.66 -2.20
C PHE A 27 3.63 -12.05 -1.57
N GLY A 28 2.48 -12.61 -1.17
CA GLY A 28 2.40 -14.00 -0.69
C GLY A 28 2.96 -14.24 0.71
N VAL A 29 3.08 -13.19 1.53
CA VAL A 29 3.47 -13.31 2.95
C VAL A 29 2.34 -13.84 3.85
N GLY A 30 1.14 -13.98 3.29
CA GLY A 30 -0.07 -14.52 3.90
C GLY A 30 -1.23 -14.48 2.91
N PRO A 31 -2.39 -15.10 3.22
CA PRO A 31 -3.58 -15.04 2.37
C PRO A 31 -4.06 -13.59 2.21
N GLY A 32 -3.96 -13.04 0.99
CA GLY A 32 -4.33 -11.65 0.71
C GLY A 32 -3.40 -10.61 1.33
N SER A 33 -2.24 -11.00 1.87
CA SER A 33 -1.34 -10.06 2.55
C SER A 33 -0.22 -9.58 1.62
N ILE A 34 0.03 -8.28 1.65
CA ILE A 34 1.18 -7.61 1.04
C ILE A 34 2.02 -6.98 2.14
N LEU A 35 3.32 -7.19 2.09
CA LEU A 35 4.27 -6.46 2.92
C LEU A 35 4.98 -5.42 2.06
N ILE A 36 4.88 -4.16 2.46
CA ILE A 36 5.65 -3.05 1.88
C ILE A 36 6.78 -2.71 2.83
N ARG A 37 8.02 -2.68 2.32
CA ARG A 37 9.20 -2.34 3.11
C ARG A 37 9.82 -1.03 2.64
N PHE A 38 10.11 -0.18 3.60
CA PHE A 38 10.69 1.15 3.41
C PHE A 38 12.11 1.17 3.97
N MET A 39 13.08 1.44 3.10
CA MET A 39 14.48 1.52 3.50
C MET A 39 14.91 2.97 3.67
N HIS A 40 15.72 3.21 4.70
CA HIS A 40 16.27 4.52 5.03
C HIS A 40 17.76 4.58 4.69
N TYR A 41 18.11 4.73 3.42
CA TYR A 41 19.50 4.62 2.96
C TYR A 41 20.49 5.64 3.55
N THR A 42 19.97 6.76 4.09
CA THR A 42 20.76 7.87 4.62
C THR A 42 20.94 7.81 6.14
N SER A 43 20.23 6.91 6.83
CA SER A 43 20.33 6.73 8.27
C SER A 43 20.55 5.24 8.58
N ASN A 44 21.33 4.91 9.60
CA ASN A 44 21.44 3.51 10.08
C ASN A 44 20.18 3.11 10.87
N GLN A 45 18.99 3.44 10.35
CA GLN A 45 17.72 3.08 10.94
C GLN A 45 17.22 1.76 10.36
N ASP A 46 16.52 1.01 11.19
CA ASP A 46 15.84 -0.20 10.74
C ASP A 46 14.76 0.15 9.69
N PRO A 47 14.45 -0.78 8.77
CA PRO A 47 13.41 -0.56 7.77
C PRO A 47 12.03 -0.44 8.42
N ASP A 48 11.21 0.49 7.92
CA ASP A 48 9.79 0.51 8.30
C ASP A 48 9.03 -0.54 7.48
N GLU A 49 8.12 -1.26 8.15
CA GLU A 49 7.30 -2.30 7.55
C GLU A 49 5.81 -1.96 7.62
N LEU A 50 5.15 -1.99 6.47
CA LEU A 50 3.70 -1.83 6.37
C LEU A 50 3.07 -3.14 5.88
N TRP A 51 2.30 -3.76 6.77
CA TRP A 51 1.49 -4.93 6.47
C TRP A 51 0.11 -4.48 5.99
N ILE A 52 -0.24 -4.88 4.76
CA ILE A 52 -1.54 -4.61 4.16
C ILE A 52 -2.25 -5.95 3.99
N ASN A 53 -3.34 -6.13 4.70
CA ASN A 53 -4.27 -7.24 4.47
C ASN A 53 -5.34 -6.77 3.50
N ILE A 54 -5.36 -7.39 2.33
CA ILE A 54 -6.34 -7.16 1.29
C ILE A 54 -7.44 -8.20 1.45
N GLU A 55 -8.57 -7.76 2.01
CA GLU A 55 -9.78 -8.59 2.14
C GLU A 55 -10.70 -8.46 0.91
N SER A 56 -10.20 -7.83 -0.16
CA SER A 56 -10.97 -7.36 -1.30
C SER A 56 -10.27 -7.74 -2.61
N LYS A 57 -10.98 -7.76 -3.75
CA LYS A 57 -10.37 -8.18 -5.02
C LYS A 57 -9.54 -7.05 -5.65
N TRP A 58 -8.27 -7.31 -5.96
CA TRP A 58 -7.36 -6.34 -6.57
C TRP A 58 -6.86 -6.85 -7.92
N THR A 59 -6.62 -5.93 -8.86
CA THR A 59 -5.98 -6.23 -10.15
C THR A 59 -5.04 -5.10 -10.55
N VAL A 60 -4.10 -5.39 -11.46
CA VAL A 60 -3.19 -4.39 -12.01
C VAL A 60 -3.70 -3.99 -13.39
N PHE A 61 -3.84 -2.69 -13.62
CA PHE A 61 -4.23 -2.16 -14.91
C PHE A 61 -3.00 -1.64 -15.65
N SER A 62 -2.91 -1.95 -16.96
CA SER A 62 -1.96 -1.29 -17.85
C SER A 62 -2.30 0.21 -17.96
N THR A 63 -1.29 1.02 -18.29
CA THR A 63 -1.46 2.46 -18.53
C THR A 63 -2.50 2.81 -19.59
N ASP A 64 -2.79 1.91 -20.52
CA ASP A 64 -3.69 2.17 -21.67
C ASP A 64 -5.18 1.95 -21.36
N ILE A 65 -5.54 1.65 -20.11
CA ILE A 65 -6.93 1.37 -19.77
C ILE A 65 -7.79 2.65 -19.80
N LYS A 66 -8.93 2.57 -20.50
CA LYS A 66 -9.86 3.71 -20.65
C LYS A 66 -11.01 3.66 -19.65
N ASP A 67 -11.41 2.45 -19.25
CA ASP A 67 -12.53 2.21 -18.36
C ASP A 67 -12.07 1.41 -17.14
N PHE A 68 -12.25 1.97 -15.95
CA PHE A 68 -12.02 1.28 -14.69
C PHE A 68 -13.33 0.64 -14.20
N PRO A 69 -13.27 -0.56 -13.60
CA PRO A 69 -14.45 -1.19 -13.04
C PRO A 69 -15.00 -0.37 -11.87
N VAL A 70 -16.32 -0.29 -11.79
CA VAL A 70 -17.02 0.50 -10.76
C VAL A 70 -17.20 -0.30 -9.46
N SER A 71 -16.99 -1.61 -9.52
CA SER A 71 -17.02 -2.50 -8.34
C SER A 71 -16.14 -3.73 -8.56
N GLU A 72 -15.81 -4.39 -7.45
CA GLU A 72 -14.99 -5.62 -7.45
C GLU A 72 -15.62 -6.78 -8.24
N ASN A 73 -16.94 -6.81 -8.37
CA ASN A 73 -17.65 -7.83 -9.15
C ASN A 73 -17.42 -7.71 -10.66
N GLN A 74 -16.93 -6.55 -11.12
CA GLN A 74 -16.61 -6.30 -12.52
C GLN A 74 -15.13 -6.56 -12.83
N LEU A 75 -14.31 -6.85 -11.81
CA LEU A 75 -12.93 -7.27 -12.00
C LEU A 75 -12.92 -8.63 -12.69
N ARG A 76 -12.36 -8.67 -13.90
CA ARG A 76 -12.07 -9.91 -14.62
C ARG A 76 -10.71 -10.40 -14.10
N ILE A 77 -10.74 -11.33 -13.15
CA ILE A 77 -9.56 -11.95 -12.52
C ILE A 77 -9.55 -13.42 -12.88
#